data_AF-A0A5Q4TBN9-F1
#
_entry.id   AF-A0A5Q4TBN9-F1
#
_cell.length_a   1.000
_cell.length_b   1.000
_cell.length_c   1.000
_cell.angle_alpha   90.00
_cell.angle_beta   90.00
_cell.angle_gamma   90.00
#
_symmetry.space_group_name_H-M   'P 1'
#
loop_
_entity.id
_entity.type
_entity.pdbx_description
1 polymer ?
#
loop_
_entity_poly.entity_id
_entity_poly.type
_entity_poly.pdbx_seq_one_letter_code
_entity_poly.pdbx_strand_id
1 'polypeptide(L)'
;MAKFTPARGLEEQLARMLAPAVHRIARQVEIEAKRLAPPTKRWVTVGDNRVRPTHVAANGQEIPDNLRFKITSMRWNVEHRGVGPHTYMLKPLDQSSRAVANLKNCRCSAHKDPDGIARHINTGQPIVAGKKVMVTVSVKAPLVVEAEVGTVYPGNLRAEGTWFMSRAAATVAARP
;
A
#
# COMPACT_ATOMS: atom_id res chain seq x y z
N MET A 1 -19.47 -10.30 -52.91
CA MET A 1 -18.79 -9.88 -51.65
C MET A 1 -17.59 -10.78 -51.44
N ALA A 2 -16.37 -10.24 -51.37
CA ALA A 2 -15.20 -11.05 -51.04
C ALA A 2 -15.23 -11.42 -49.55
N LYS A 3 -15.10 -12.71 -49.23
CA LYS A 3 -15.04 -13.21 -47.85
C LYS A 3 -13.58 -13.23 -47.41
N PHE A 4 -13.23 -12.44 -46.41
CA PHE A 4 -11.88 -12.44 -45.85
C PHE A 4 -11.61 -13.78 -45.15
N THR A 5 -10.56 -14.48 -45.59
CA THR A 5 -10.05 -15.68 -44.93
C THR A 5 -8.71 -15.32 -44.31
N PRO A 6 -8.59 -15.20 -42.98
CA PRO A 6 -7.33 -14.85 -42.34
C PRO A 6 -6.27 -15.91 -42.63
N ALA A 7 -5.04 -15.46 -42.91
CA ALA A 7 -3.90 -16.37 -42.98
C ALA A 7 -3.70 -17.05 -41.62
N ARG A 8 -3.31 -18.33 -41.63
CA ARG A 8 -3.00 -19.07 -40.41
C ARG A 8 -1.89 -18.34 -39.64
N GLY A 9 -2.11 -18.07 -38.37
CA GLY A 9 -1.16 -17.34 -37.51
C GLY A 9 -1.26 -15.81 -37.58
N LEU A 10 -2.19 -15.24 -38.36
CA LEU A 10 -2.43 -13.79 -38.41
C LEU A 10 -2.70 -13.20 -37.02
N GLU A 11 -3.45 -13.91 -36.18
CA GLU A 11 -3.81 -13.46 -34.82
C GLU A 11 -2.58 -13.35 -33.91
N GLU A 12 -1.63 -14.28 -34.04
CA GLU A 12 -0.39 -14.24 -33.28
C GLU A 12 0.54 -13.13 -33.78
N GLN A 13 0.62 -12.93 -35.10
CA GLN A 13 1.34 -11.80 -35.69
C GLN A 13 0.76 -10.47 -35.21
N LEU A 14 -0.57 -10.34 -35.19
CA LEU A 14 -1.26 -9.17 -34.67
C LEU A 14 -0.98 -8.98 -33.18
N ALA A 15 -1.03 -10.04 -32.37
CA ALA A 15 -0.70 -9.97 -30.95
C ALA A 15 0.73 -9.47 -30.72
N ARG A 16 1.71 -9.94 -31.49
CA ARG A 16 3.10 -9.44 -31.44
C ARG A 16 3.19 -7.96 -31.81
N MET A 17 2.44 -7.52 -32.83
CA MET A 17 2.37 -6.11 -33.23
C MET A 17 1.73 -5.21 -32.16
N LEU A 18 0.73 -5.72 -31.43
CA LEU A 18 0.05 -4.99 -30.37
C LEU A 18 0.82 -4.97 -29.06
N ALA A 19 1.76 -5.89 -28.84
CA ALA A 19 2.50 -6.02 -27.58
C ALA A 19 3.15 -4.71 -27.08
N PRO A 20 3.82 -3.90 -27.92
CA PRO A 20 4.35 -2.60 -27.48
C PRO A 20 3.26 -1.60 -27.05
N ALA A 21 2.09 -1.63 -27.69
CA ALA A 21 0.97 -0.74 -27.32
C ALA A 21 0.37 -1.14 -25.96
N VAL A 22 0.17 -2.43 -25.73
CA VAL A 22 -0.29 -2.95 -24.43
C VAL A 22 0.73 -2.63 -23.33
N HIS A 23 2.03 -2.74 -23.63
CA HIS A 23 3.09 -2.34 -22.69
C HIS A 23 3.01 -0.85 -22.30
N ARG A 24 2.78 0.03 -23.28
CA ARG A 24 2.59 1.47 -23.01
C ARG A 24 1.39 1.74 -22.11
N ILE A 25 0.27 1.04 -22.32
CA ILE A 25 -0.92 1.15 -21.46
C ILE A 25 -0.57 0.71 -20.02
N ALA A 26 0.12 -0.42 -19.86
CA ALA A 26 0.55 -0.87 -18.54
C ALA A 26 1.51 0.11 -17.85
N ARG A 27 2.44 0.72 -18.60
CA ARG A 27 3.31 1.80 -18.08
C ARG A 27 2.53 3.03 -17.64
N GLN A 28 1.45 3.39 -18.34
CA GLN A 28 0.55 4.46 -17.88
C GLN A 28 -0.16 4.08 -16.58
N VAL A 29 -0.59 2.83 -16.44
CA VAL A 29 -1.16 2.32 -15.18
C VAL A 29 -0.12 2.38 -14.06
N GLU A 30 1.13 1.99 -14.31
CA GLU A 30 2.21 2.10 -13.32
C GLU A 30 2.43 3.55 -12.87
N ILE A 31 2.52 4.50 -13.80
CA ILE A 31 2.71 5.92 -13.48
C ILE A 31 1.55 6.43 -12.61
N GLU A 32 0.32 6.11 -12.99
CA GLU A 32 -0.86 6.54 -12.24
C GLU A 32 -0.95 5.84 -10.87
N ALA A 33 -0.61 4.56 -10.79
CA ALA A 33 -0.56 3.82 -9.54
C ALA A 33 0.49 4.41 -8.60
N LYS A 34 1.67 4.80 -9.12
CA LYS A 34 2.71 5.49 -8.34
C LYS A 34 2.25 6.82 -7.79
N ARG A 35 1.49 7.59 -8.58
CA ARG A 35 0.91 8.87 -8.15
C ARG A 35 -0.12 8.71 -7.03
N LEU A 36 -0.89 7.63 -7.05
CA LEU A 36 -1.95 7.35 -6.09
C LEU A 36 -1.48 6.54 -4.88
N ALA A 37 -0.32 5.88 -4.96
CA ALA A 37 0.20 5.04 -3.91
C ALA A 37 0.42 5.85 -2.63
N PRO A 38 0.08 5.31 -1.45
CA PRO A 38 0.35 6.02 -0.21
C PRO A 38 1.86 6.13 0.04
N PRO A 39 2.29 7.24 0.67
CA PRO A 39 3.61 7.30 1.26
C PRO A 39 3.74 6.25 2.36
N THR A 40 4.97 5.94 2.78
CA THR A 40 5.19 5.19 4.02
C THR A 40 5.57 6.16 5.14
N LYS A 41 5.44 5.68 6.37
CA LYS A 41 5.85 6.39 7.57
C LYS A 41 6.62 5.45 8.48
N ARG A 42 7.64 6.00 9.12
CA ARG A 42 8.49 5.30 10.07
C ARG A 42 8.35 5.91 11.45
N TRP A 43 8.10 5.08 12.46
CA TRP A 43 8.09 5.52 13.84
C TRP A 43 9.52 5.76 14.32
N VAL A 44 9.77 6.97 14.83
CA VAL A 44 11.09 7.37 15.35
C VAL A 44 10.93 7.70 16.83
N THR A 45 11.66 6.95 17.65
CA THR A 45 11.67 7.11 19.09
C THR A 45 12.90 7.89 19.53
N VAL A 46 12.72 8.85 20.43
CA VAL A 46 13.84 9.56 21.07
C VAL A 46 14.52 8.60 22.04
N GLY A 47 15.82 8.35 21.89
CA GLY A 47 16.58 7.40 22.71
C GLY A 47 16.94 7.92 24.11
N ASP A 48 16.01 8.58 24.81
CA ASP A 48 16.25 9.05 26.18
C ASP A 48 15.42 8.28 27.22
N ASN A 49 15.85 8.36 28.49
CA ASN A 49 15.21 7.66 29.61
C ASN A 49 13.79 8.14 29.92
N ARG A 50 13.26 9.15 29.21
CA ARG A 50 11.89 9.65 29.39
C ARG A 50 10.91 8.98 28.42
N VAL A 51 11.41 8.27 27.40
CA VAL A 51 10.57 7.48 26.51
C VAL A 51 10.16 6.18 27.19
N ARG A 52 8.87 5.84 27.05
CA ARG A 52 8.32 4.61 27.58
C ARG A 52 8.86 3.38 26.84
N PRO A 53 9.16 2.27 27.53
CA PRO A 53 9.66 1.06 26.90
C PRO A 53 8.78 0.51 25.76
N THR A 54 7.46 0.68 25.86
CA THR A 54 6.52 0.24 24.82
C THR A 54 6.76 0.91 23.47
N HIS A 55 7.24 2.16 23.45
CA HIS A 55 7.52 2.91 22.23
C HIS A 55 8.90 2.58 21.65
N VAL A 56 9.81 2.04 22.45
CA VAL A 56 11.11 1.55 21.97
C VAL A 56 10.88 0.38 21.01
N ALA A 57 9.95 -0.52 21.32
CA ALA A 57 9.59 -1.64 20.44
C ALA A 57 8.95 -1.20 19.11
N ALA A 58 8.35 -0.01 19.07
CA ALA A 58 7.78 0.56 17.85
C ALA A 58 8.83 1.26 16.98
N ASN A 59 10.02 1.54 17.52
CA ASN A 59 11.07 2.26 16.81
C ASN A 59 11.49 1.54 15.52
N GLY A 60 11.58 2.28 14.43
CA GLY A 60 11.96 1.75 13.13
C GLY A 60 10.85 1.01 12.41
N GLN A 61 9.67 0.82 13.02
CA GLN A 61 8.53 0.26 12.31
C GLN A 61 8.18 1.18 11.13
N GLU A 62 8.21 0.64 9.91
CA GLU A 62 7.83 1.32 8.68
C GLU A 62 6.55 0.69 8.12
N ILE A 63 5.54 1.51 7.87
CA ILE A 63 4.23 1.08 7.36
C ILE A 63 3.67 2.11 6.37
N PRO A 64 2.72 1.74 5.50
CA PRO A 64 1.92 2.69 4.73
C PRO A 64 1.25 3.76 5.61
N ASP A 65 1.17 5.00 5.12
CA ASP A 65 0.69 6.16 5.89
C ASP A 65 -0.79 6.06 6.27
N ASN A 66 -1.61 5.35 5.50
CA ASN A 66 -3.01 5.09 5.83
C ASN A 66 -3.19 4.02 6.93
N LEU A 67 -2.14 3.26 7.25
CA LEU A 67 -2.18 2.18 8.25
C LEU A 67 -1.72 2.65 9.64
N ARG A 68 -1.91 1.78 10.64
CA ARG A 68 -1.58 2.07 12.05
C ARG A 68 -0.34 1.28 12.50
N PHE A 69 0.54 1.96 13.23
CA PHE A 69 1.67 1.36 13.94
C PHE A 69 1.15 0.40 15.01
N LYS A 70 1.89 -0.69 15.23
CA LYS A 70 1.58 -1.68 16.25
C LYS A 70 2.50 -1.46 17.44
N ILE A 71 1.91 -1.11 18.59
CA ILE A 71 2.64 -0.80 19.81
C ILE A 71 2.17 -1.73 20.92
N THR A 72 3.09 -2.19 21.77
CA THR A 72 2.73 -2.95 22.97
C THR A 72 1.82 -2.09 23.87
N SER A 73 0.70 -2.67 24.27
CA SER A 73 -0.22 -2.01 25.19
C SER A 73 0.40 -1.85 26.56
N MET A 74 0.25 -0.68 27.16
CA MET A 74 0.53 -0.51 28.58
C MET A 74 -0.42 -1.36 29.42
N ARG A 75 0.10 -1.98 30.49
CA ARG A 75 -0.68 -2.81 31.42
C ARG A 75 -1.97 -2.11 31.89
N TRP A 76 -1.87 -0.83 32.23
CA TRP A 76 -3.03 -0.03 32.63
C TRP A 76 -4.13 -0.01 31.57
N ASN A 77 -3.79 0.16 30.28
CA ASN A 77 -4.80 0.16 29.21
C ASN A 77 -5.44 -1.24 29.10
N VAL A 78 -4.66 -2.31 29.24
CA VAL A 78 -5.19 -3.69 29.19
C VAL A 78 -6.20 -3.90 30.32
N GLU A 79 -5.81 -3.59 31.56
CA GLU A 79 -6.62 -3.78 32.76
C GLU A 79 -7.88 -2.89 32.81
N HIS A 80 -7.80 -1.63 32.33
CA HIS A 80 -8.86 -0.64 32.56
C HIS A 80 -9.64 -0.22 31.31
N ARG A 81 -9.14 -0.55 30.10
CA ARG A 81 -9.79 -0.16 28.82
C ARG A 81 -10.16 -1.35 27.94
N GLY A 82 -9.81 -2.57 28.37
CA GLY A 82 -10.05 -3.80 27.62
C GLY A 82 -9.35 -3.81 26.27
N VAL A 83 -8.21 -3.10 26.13
CA VAL A 83 -7.39 -3.24 24.92
C VAL A 83 -6.60 -4.54 25.00
N GLY A 84 -6.36 -5.18 23.86
CA GLY A 84 -5.53 -6.39 23.80
C GLY A 84 -4.05 -6.11 24.11
N PRO A 85 -3.17 -7.11 23.93
CA PRO A 85 -1.72 -6.97 24.20
C PRO A 85 -1.03 -5.93 23.30
N HIS A 86 -1.67 -5.55 22.20
CA HIS A 86 -1.21 -4.52 21.29
C HIS A 86 -2.27 -3.44 21.07
N THR A 87 -1.77 -2.24 20.79
CA THR A 87 -2.55 -1.05 20.43
C THR A 87 -2.07 -0.52 19.08
N TYR A 88 -2.98 0.15 18.38
CA TYR A 88 -2.79 0.55 17.00
C TYR A 88 -2.92 2.07 16.86
N MET A 89 -1.85 2.73 16.44
CA MET A 89 -1.75 4.20 16.42
C MET A 89 -1.40 4.70 15.02
N LEU A 90 -2.12 5.70 14.49
CA LEU A 90 -1.79 6.34 13.22
C LEU A 90 -0.47 7.09 13.27
N LYS A 91 -0.12 7.65 14.42
CA LYS A 91 1.09 8.44 14.67
C LYS A 91 1.35 8.52 16.17
N PRO A 92 2.54 8.96 16.60
CA PRO A 92 2.73 9.39 17.97
C PRO A 92 1.65 10.39 18.40
N LEU A 93 1.18 10.26 19.64
CA LEU A 93 0.07 11.06 20.19
C LEU A 93 -1.28 10.88 19.47
N ASP A 94 -1.49 9.76 18.76
CA ASP A 94 -2.78 9.44 18.14
C ASP A 94 -3.90 9.21 19.18
N GLN A 95 -4.74 10.24 19.36
CA GLN A 95 -5.90 10.22 20.24
C GLN A 95 -7.05 9.33 19.73
N SER A 96 -7.05 8.97 18.43
CA SER A 96 -8.03 8.02 17.91
C SER A 96 -7.75 6.59 18.39
N SER A 97 -6.54 6.34 18.90
CA SER A 97 -6.23 5.09 19.57
C SER A 97 -6.91 5.04 20.94
N ARG A 98 -7.45 3.88 21.31
CA ARG A 98 -7.98 3.63 22.66
C ARG A 98 -6.87 3.56 23.74
N ALA A 99 -5.63 3.86 23.37
CA ALA A 99 -4.41 3.58 24.13
C ALA A 99 -3.92 4.81 24.91
N VAL A 100 -4.79 5.45 25.69
CA VAL A 100 -4.51 6.76 26.33
C VAL A 100 -3.21 6.80 27.17
N ALA A 101 -2.83 5.70 27.81
CA ALA A 101 -1.59 5.65 28.58
C ALA A 101 -0.32 5.76 27.71
N ASN A 102 -0.38 5.39 26.42
CA ASN A 102 0.73 5.55 25.46
C ASN A 102 0.90 7.02 25.04
N LEU A 103 -0.09 7.88 25.27
CA LEU A 103 0.00 9.29 24.89
C LEU A 103 0.83 10.11 25.89
N LYS A 104 0.83 9.71 27.17
CA LYS A 104 1.47 10.48 28.25
C LYS A 104 2.99 10.50 28.09
N ASN A 105 3.56 11.70 27.99
CA ASN A 105 4.99 11.99 27.80
C ASN A 105 5.58 11.37 26.52
N CYS A 106 4.76 11.13 25.49
CA CYS A 106 5.27 10.65 24.20
C CYS A 106 6.05 11.78 23.51
N ARG A 107 7.31 11.49 23.14
CA ARG A 107 8.19 12.39 22.39
C ARG A 107 8.60 11.82 21.02
N CYS A 108 7.98 10.71 20.64
CA CYS A 108 8.24 10.05 19.36
C CYS A 108 7.71 10.91 18.20
N SER A 109 8.30 10.75 17.02
CA SER A 109 7.84 11.34 15.77
C SER A 109 7.53 10.24 14.75
N ALA A 110 6.77 10.60 13.71
CA ALA A 110 6.61 9.75 12.53
C ALA A 110 7.23 10.48 11.34
N HIS A 111 8.23 9.88 10.73
CA HIS A 111 8.90 10.42 9.55
C HIS A 111 8.25 9.83 8.31
N LYS A 112 7.76 10.67 7.41
CA LYS A 112 7.14 10.23 6.16
C LYS A 112 8.19 10.10 5.06
N ASP A 113 8.04 9.06 4.26
CA ASP A 113 8.74 8.86 3.00
C ASP A 113 7.71 8.99 1.86
N PRO A 114 7.80 10.05 1.04
CA PRO A 114 6.83 10.32 -0.01
C PRO A 114 6.77 9.23 -1.09
N ASP A 115 7.89 8.55 -1.36
CA ASP A 115 7.97 7.54 -2.41
C ASP A 115 7.46 6.17 -1.93
N GLY A 116 7.44 5.94 -0.61
CA GLY A 116 6.74 4.88 0.09
C GLY A 116 6.45 3.59 -0.70
N ILE A 117 5.17 3.35 -1.00
CA ILE A 117 4.75 2.18 -1.78
C ILE A 117 5.07 2.35 -3.27
N ALA A 118 5.05 3.59 -3.78
CA ALA A 118 5.25 3.89 -5.20
C ALA A 118 6.56 3.30 -5.76
N ARG A 119 7.66 3.36 -5.00
CA ARG A 119 8.96 2.81 -5.43
C ARG A 119 8.94 1.30 -5.72
N HIS A 120 7.96 0.58 -5.19
CA HIS A 120 7.84 -0.87 -5.34
C HIS A 120 6.90 -1.29 -6.49
N ILE A 121 6.27 -0.34 -7.18
CA ILE A 121 5.35 -0.59 -8.30
C ILE A 121 6.14 -0.69 -9.60
N ASN A 122 5.94 -1.78 -10.34
CA ASN A 122 6.68 -2.08 -11.56
C ASN A 122 5.77 -2.65 -12.65
N THR A 123 6.10 -2.37 -13.91
CA THR A 123 5.52 -3.04 -15.08
C THR A 123 6.43 -4.16 -15.56
N GLY A 124 5.87 -5.35 -15.75
CA GLY A 124 6.56 -6.50 -16.35
C GLY A 124 6.64 -6.42 -17.88
N GLN A 125 7.43 -7.30 -18.47
CA GLN A 125 7.52 -7.40 -19.93
C GLN A 125 6.23 -7.98 -20.53
N PRO A 126 5.87 -7.62 -21.78
CA PRO A 126 4.76 -8.25 -22.48
C PRO A 126 5.00 -9.72 -22.74
N ILE A 127 3.99 -10.53 -22.41
CA ILE A 127 3.94 -11.96 -22.70
C ILE A 127 2.90 -12.18 -23.80
N VAL A 128 3.35 -12.68 -24.94
CA VAL A 128 2.47 -13.07 -26.06
C VAL A 128 2.25 -14.58 -25.98
N ALA A 129 0.99 -14.99 -25.79
CA ALA A 129 0.58 -16.39 -25.73
C ALA A 129 -0.50 -16.65 -26.78
N GLY A 130 -0.06 -17.08 -27.98
CA GLY A 130 -0.93 -17.21 -29.16
C GLY A 130 -1.56 -15.87 -29.52
N LYS A 131 -2.90 -15.78 -29.44
CA LYS A 131 -3.66 -14.56 -29.74
C LYS A 131 -3.81 -13.57 -28.57
N LYS A 132 -3.18 -13.84 -27.42
CA LYS A 132 -3.29 -13.00 -26.21
C LYS A 132 -1.99 -12.27 -25.93
N VAL A 133 -2.10 -11.00 -25.59
CA VAL A 133 -1.01 -10.20 -25.02
C VAL A 133 -1.36 -9.92 -23.57
N MET A 134 -0.43 -10.20 -22.66
CA MET A 134 -0.56 -9.89 -21.24
C MET A 134 0.62 -9.05 -20.80
N VAL A 135 0.34 -8.01 -20.01
CA VAL A 135 1.35 -7.22 -19.32
C VAL A 135 0.88 -7.06 -17.88
N THR A 136 1.77 -7.33 -16.93
CA THR A 136 1.44 -7.29 -15.51
C THR A 136 2.03 -6.03 -14.89
N VAL A 137 1.19 -5.24 -14.21
CA VAL A 137 1.65 -4.22 -13.27
C VAL A 137 1.53 -4.80 -11.87
N SER A 138 2.62 -4.80 -11.11
CA SER A 138 2.66 -5.43 -9.80
C SER A 138 3.35 -4.54 -8.78
N VAL A 139 3.03 -4.79 -7.51
CA VAL A 139 3.65 -4.14 -6.36
C VAL A 139 3.96 -5.20 -5.32
N LYS A 140 5.19 -5.15 -4.78
CA LYS A 140 5.61 -6.05 -3.70
C LYS A 140 6.24 -5.22 -2.58
N ALA A 141 5.46 -5.00 -1.53
CA ALA A 141 5.88 -4.26 -0.34
C ALA A 141 5.16 -4.81 0.91
N PRO A 142 5.71 -4.59 2.11
CA PRO A 142 5.02 -4.92 3.36
C PRO A 142 3.66 -4.23 3.46
N LEU A 143 2.64 -4.96 3.92
CA LEU A 143 1.28 -4.45 4.17
C LEU A 143 0.59 -3.82 2.94
N VAL A 144 1.01 -4.20 1.73
CA VAL A 144 0.51 -3.58 0.50
C VAL A 144 -0.96 -3.87 0.23
N VAL A 145 -1.44 -5.05 0.65
CA VAL A 145 -2.85 -5.43 0.49
C VAL A 145 -3.71 -4.58 1.40
N GLU A 146 -3.34 -4.47 2.68
CA GLU A 146 -4.02 -3.62 3.64
C GLU A 146 -3.96 -2.14 3.25
N ALA A 147 -2.88 -1.70 2.60
CA ALA A 147 -2.79 -0.35 2.05
C ALA A 147 -3.77 -0.11 0.90
N GLU A 148 -3.93 -1.09 0.00
CA GLU A 148 -4.85 -1.02 -1.14
C GLU A 148 -6.31 -1.05 -0.68
N VAL A 149 -6.71 -2.08 0.08
CA VAL A 149 -8.13 -2.35 0.37
C VAL A 149 -8.59 -1.92 1.76
N GLY A 150 -7.66 -1.53 2.63
CA GLY A 150 -7.93 -1.17 4.02
C GLY A 150 -7.89 -2.37 4.96
N THR A 151 -8.07 -2.10 6.25
CA THR A 151 -8.11 -3.12 7.29
C THR A 151 -8.84 -2.63 8.53
N VAL A 152 -9.25 -3.57 9.40
CA VAL A 152 -9.88 -3.28 10.68
C VAL A 152 -9.03 -3.86 11.80
N TYR A 153 -8.54 -2.97 12.66
CA TYR A 153 -7.77 -3.35 13.84
C TYR A 153 -8.70 -3.62 15.03
N PRO A 154 -8.23 -4.37 16.05
CA PRO A 154 -8.95 -4.57 17.30
C PRO A 154 -9.51 -3.27 17.89
N GLY A 155 -10.73 -3.36 18.42
CA GLY A 155 -11.48 -2.18 18.89
C GLY A 155 -12.18 -1.40 17.78
N ASN A 156 -12.43 -2.02 16.61
CA ASN A 156 -13.10 -1.44 15.45
C ASN A 156 -12.39 -0.18 14.91
N LEU A 157 -11.07 -0.12 15.07
CA LEU A 157 -10.26 0.95 14.50
C LEU A 157 -10.06 0.67 13.02
N ARG A 158 -10.72 1.43 12.16
CA ARG A 158 -10.65 1.24 10.71
C ARG A 158 -9.48 2.02 10.11
N ALA A 159 -8.82 1.42 9.13
CA ALA A 159 -7.93 2.09 8.18
C ALA A 159 -8.53 1.93 6.79
N GLU A 160 -8.78 3.06 6.13
CA GLU A 160 -9.35 3.08 4.79
C GLU A 160 -8.31 2.68 3.75
N GLY A 161 -8.74 1.86 2.78
CA GLY A 161 -7.94 1.52 1.62
C GLY A 161 -7.73 2.74 0.73
N THR A 162 -6.55 2.83 0.13
CA THR A 162 -6.21 3.91 -0.82
C THR A 162 -6.63 3.58 -2.24
N TRP A 163 -6.84 2.28 -2.53
CA TRP A 163 -7.29 1.76 -3.82
C TRP A 163 -6.41 2.23 -4.98
N PHE A 164 -5.09 2.34 -4.75
CA PHE A 164 -4.16 2.98 -5.69
C PHE A 164 -3.99 2.17 -6.99
N MET A 165 -3.99 0.83 -6.93
CA MET A 165 -3.89 -0.01 -8.13
C MET A 165 -5.19 -0.01 -8.92
N SER A 166 -6.30 -0.26 -8.24
CA SER A 166 -7.63 -0.33 -8.86
C SER A 166 -8.06 1.02 -9.47
N ARG A 167 -7.84 2.13 -8.76
CA ARG A 167 -8.12 3.47 -9.29
C ARG A 167 -7.21 3.86 -10.44
N ALA A 168 -5.94 3.45 -10.41
CA ALA A 168 -5.02 3.70 -11.53
C ALA A 168 -5.48 3.00 -12.81
N ALA A 169 -5.85 1.71 -12.71
CA ALA A 169 -6.39 0.97 -13.83
C ALA A 169 -7.68 1.62 -14.38
N ALA A 170 -8.61 2.00 -13.51
CA ALA A 170 -9.85 2.68 -13.91
C ALA A 170 -9.57 4.03 -14.58
N THR A 171 -8.61 4.80 -14.06
CA THR A 171 -8.23 6.11 -14.61
C THR A 171 -7.65 5.98 -16.00
N VAL A 172 -6.79 4.99 -16.25
CA VAL A 172 -6.22 4.75 -17.59
C VAL A 172 -7.27 4.20 -18.55
N ALA A 173 -8.16 3.32 -18.08
CA ALA A 173 -9.24 2.77 -18.90
C ALA A 173 -10.26 3.82 -19.35
N ALA A 174 -10.43 4.89 -18.58
CA ALA A 174 -11.34 5.99 -18.91
C ALA A 174 -10.74 7.04 -19.87
N ARG A 175 -9.47 6.90 -20.29
CA ARG A 175 -8.85 7.82 -21.24
C ARG A 175 -9.35 7.54 -22.66
N PRO A 176 -9.72 8.58 -23.42
CA PRO A 176 -10.17 8.44 -24.81
C PRO A 176 -9.06 7.98 -25.76
#